data_AF-A0A3R8TE78-F1
#
_entry.id   AF-A0A3R8TE78-F1
#
_cell.length_a   1.000
_cell.length_b   1.000
_cell.length_c   1.000
_cell.angle_alpha   90.00
_cell.angle_beta   90.00
_cell.angle_gamma   90.00
#
_symmetry.space_group_name_H-M   'P 1'
#
loop_
_entity.id
_entity.type
_entity.pdbx_description
1 polymer ?
#
loop_
_entity_poly.entity_id
_entity_poly.type
_entity_poly.pdbx_seq_one_letter_code
_entity_poly.pdbx_strand_id
1 'polypeptide(L)'
;MSRSFRPRVLAVSLTLAGVLAGTVPVAQAATHDAPSRCGGLGVDADARIRYESDVVIKAPLHTVWKLQTDVVRWPSWQPPVLTAERLDPGPLRKGSRFR
;
A
#
# COMPACT_ATOMS: atom_id res chain seq x y z
N MET A 1 -57.39 -43.47 -28.56
CA MET A 1 -56.79 -42.56 -29.56
C MET A 1 -55.43 -42.12 -29.05
N SER A 2 -54.36 -42.72 -29.59
CA SER A 2 -52.96 -42.36 -29.30
C SER A 2 -52.63 -40.97 -29.83
N ARG A 3 -51.93 -40.15 -29.03
CA ARG A 3 -51.01 -39.13 -29.55
C ARG A 3 -49.78 -39.04 -28.66
N SER A 4 -48.77 -39.81 -29.06
CA SER A 4 -47.37 -39.59 -28.66
C SER A 4 -46.88 -38.30 -29.28
N PHE A 5 -46.30 -37.38 -28.49
CA PHE A 5 -45.45 -36.31 -29.01
C PHE A 5 -44.08 -36.41 -28.37
N ARG A 6 -43.08 -36.57 -29.24
CA ARG A 6 -41.67 -36.85 -28.93
C ARG A 6 -40.98 -35.59 -28.37
N PRO A 7 -40.01 -35.75 -27.44
CA PRO A 7 -39.26 -34.65 -26.86
C PRO A 7 -38.20 -34.14 -27.83
N ARG A 8 -38.11 -32.82 -28.03
CA ARG A 8 -36.94 -32.18 -28.65
C ARG A 8 -35.98 -31.79 -27.53
N VAL A 9 -34.99 -32.63 -27.29
CA VAL A 9 -33.85 -32.31 -26.42
C VAL A 9 -32.90 -31.42 -27.22
N LEU A 10 -32.81 -30.15 -26.85
CA LEU A 10 -31.77 -29.24 -27.33
C LEU A 10 -30.59 -29.36 -26.38
N ALA A 11 -29.57 -30.12 -26.80
CA ALA A 11 -28.27 -30.12 -26.16
C ALA A 11 -27.56 -28.81 -26.51
N VAL A 12 -27.59 -27.84 -25.60
CA VAL A 12 -26.77 -26.62 -25.69
C VAL A 12 -25.46 -26.90 -24.98
N SER A 13 -24.40 -27.10 -25.76
CA SER A 13 -23.04 -27.24 -25.28
C SER A 13 -22.54 -25.89 -24.74
N LEU A 14 -22.36 -25.77 -23.42
CA LEU A 14 -21.81 -24.57 -22.79
C LEU A 14 -20.29 -24.71 -22.65
N THR A 15 -19.55 -24.27 -23.67
CA THR A 15 -18.08 -24.27 -23.68
C THR A 15 -17.49 -22.95 -23.17
N LEU A 16 -16.51 -23.08 -22.26
CA LEU A 16 -15.45 -22.14 -21.86
C LEU A 16 -15.85 -20.83 -21.16
N ALA A 17 -15.95 -20.88 -19.82
CA ALA A 17 -15.67 -19.74 -18.95
C ALA A 17 -14.28 -19.92 -18.33
N GLY A 18 -13.23 -19.54 -19.06
CA GLY A 18 -11.86 -19.91 -18.69
C GLY A 18 -10.78 -18.91 -19.06
N VAL A 19 -11.05 -17.61 -19.22
CA VAL A 19 -9.98 -16.59 -19.36
C VAL A 19 -10.48 -15.23 -18.86
N LEU A 20 -10.44 -14.97 -17.55
CA LEU A 20 -10.60 -13.59 -17.02
C LEU A 20 -9.51 -13.19 -16.03
N ALA A 21 -8.55 -14.07 -15.71
CA ALA A 21 -7.51 -13.76 -14.71
C ALA A 21 -6.28 -13.00 -15.25
N GLY A 22 -6.20 -12.75 -16.57
CA GLY A 22 -4.96 -12.30 -17.22
C GLY A 22 -4.79 -10.80 -17.47
N THR A 23 -5.83 -9.98 -17.32
CA THR A 23 -5.81 -8.58 -17.79
C THR A 23 -5.98 -7.53 -16.70
N VAL A 24 -5.80 -7.88 -15.42
CA VAL A 24 -5.79 -6.85 -14.37
C VAL A 24 -4.48 -6.07 -14.52
N PRO A 25 -4.50 -4.79 -14.89
CA PRO A 25 -3.28 -4.00 -14.93
C PRO A 25 -2.68 -3.98 -13.53
N VAL A 26 -1.41 -4.39 -13.41
CA VAL A 26 -0.67 -4.21 -12.15
C VAL A 26 -0.69 -2.72 -11.85
N ALA A 27 -1.10 -2.29 -10.66
CA ALA A 27 -1.10 -0.86 -10.34
C ALA A 27 0.31 -0.30 -10.52
N GLN A 28 0.51 0.56 -11.52
CA GLN A 28 1.74 1.30 -11.70
C GLN A 28 1.76 2.49 -10.73
N ALA A 29 2.94 2.75 -10.17
CA ALA A 29 3.18 3.95 -9.39
C ALA A 29 3.03 5.17 -10.30
N ALA A 30 2.12 6.09 -9.95
CA ALA A 30 2.11 7.42 -10.55
C ALA A 30 3.27 8.24 -9.97
N THR A 31 3.96 8.99 -10.82
CA THR A 31 4.89 10.02 -10.37
C THR A 31 4.08 11.16 -9.75
N HIS A 32 4.46 11.60 -8.54
CA HIS A 32 3.87 12.76 -7.90
C HIS A 32 4.79 13.97 -8.13
N ASP A 33 4.37 14.89 -9.00
CA ASP A 33 5.10 16.14 -9.25
C ASP A 33 4.69 17.26 -8.28
N ALA A 34 3.59 17.06 -7.55
CA ALA A 34 3.12 17.98 -6.53
C ALA A 34 3.76 17.66 -5.17
N PRO A 35 4.08 18.67 -4.34
CA PRO A 35 4.67 18.45 -3.03
C PRO A 35 3.78 17.56 -2.16
N SER A 36 4.38 16.62 -1.44
CA SER A 36 3.68 15.77 -0.47
C SER A 36 2.93 16.61 0.58
N ARG A 37 1.64 16.30 0.75
CA ARG A 37 0.78 16.91 1.78
C ARG A 37 0.05 15.84 2.58
N CYS A 38 -0.07 16.07 3.89
CA CYS A 38 -0.85 15.23 4.80
C CYS A 38 -2.03 16.04 5.34
N GLY A 39 -3.25 15.71 4.91
CA GLY A 39 -4.45 16.46 5.32
C GLY A 39 -4.40 17.95 4.95
N GLY A 40 -3.74 18.28 3.83
CA GLY A 40 -3.51 19.66 3.39
C GLY A 40 -2.29 20.35 4.03
N LEU A 41 -1.67 19.75 5.05
CA LEU A 41 -0.46 20.25 5.70
C LEU A 41 0.79 19.81 4.93
N GLY A 42 1.80 20.68 4.85
CA GLY A 42 3.10 20.40 4.25
C GLY A 42 4.24 20.91 5.12
N VAL A 43 5.46 20.86 4.59
CA VAL A 43 6.62 21.51 5.19
C VAL A 43 6.52 23.04 5.05
N ASP A 44 7.29 23.79 5.86
CA ASP A 44 7.43 25.24 5.72
C ASP A 44 7.90 25.60 4.31
N ALA A 45 7.16 26.47 3.63
CA ALA A 45 7.45 26.88 2.27
C ALA A 45 8.70 27.77 2.20
N ASP A 46 9.00 28.50 3.27
CA ASP A 46 10.11 29.46 3.37
C ASP A 46 11.37 28.82 3.99
N ALA A 47 11.33 27.52 4.31
CA ALA A 47 12.49 26.80 4.83
C ALA A 47 13.66 26.82 3.83
N ARG A 48 14.86 27.18 4.32
CA ARG A 48 16.08 27.26 3.51
C ARG A 48 16.48 25.95 2.85
N ILE A 49 16.12 24.83 3.47
CA ILE A 49 16.37 23.48 2.95
C ILE A 49 15.05 22.73 3.00
N ARG A 50 14.64 22.21 1.84
CA ARG A 50 13.48 21.35 1.65
C ARG A 50 13.92 20.15 0.82
N TYR A 51 13.59 18.96 1.28
CA TYR A 51 13.92 17.71 0.60
C TYR A 51 12.71 16.78 0.64
N GLU A 52 12.45 16.11 -0.48
CA GLU A 52 11.37 15.15 -0.66
C GLU A 52 11.93 13.94 -1.40
N SER A 53 11.51 12.76 -0.97
CA SER A 53 11.82 11.51 -1.66
C SER A 53 10.70 10.51 -1.46
N ASP A 54 10.36 9.81 -2.54
CA ASP A 54 9.29 8.83 -2.56
C ASP A 54 9.78 7.51 -3.15
N VAL A 55 9.24 6.42 -2.63
CA VAL A 55 9.46 5.08 -3.16
C VAL A 55 8.21 4.23 -2.93
N VAL A 56 7.86 3.43 -3.94
CA VAL A 56 6.77 2.46 -3.80
C VAL A 56 7.30 1.17 -3.22
N ILE A 57 6.77 0.80 -2.05
CA ILE A 57 7.09 -0.46 -1.36
C ILE A 57 5.92 -1.43 -1.58
N LYS A 58 6.19 -2.57 -2.20
CA LYS A 58 5.21 -3.64 -2.42
C LYS A 58 4.98 -4.46 -1.13
N ALA A 59 4.41 -3.83 -0.11
CA ALA A 59 4.08 -4.44 1.18
C ALA A 59 2.77 -3.88 1.74
N PRO A 60 2.10 -4.58 2.67
CA PRO A 60 0.92 -4.03 3.34
C PRO A 60 1.23 -2.73 4.08
N LEU A 61 0.33 -1.76 4.03
CA LEU A 61 0.50 -0.44 4.66
C LEU A 61 0.81 -0.55 6.15
N HIS A 62 0.12 -1.43 6.88
CA HIS A 62 0.35 -1.62 8.32
C HIS A 62 1.76 -2.12 8.63
N THR A 63 2.36 -2.90 7.72
CA THR A 63 3.74 -3.40 7.85
C THR A 63 4.73 -2.26 7.70
N VAL A 64 4.57 -1.44 6.64
CA VAL A 64 5.40 -0.26 6.40
C VAL A 64 5.26 0.73 7.56
N TRP A 65 4.03 1.00 8.00
CA TRP A 65 3.75 1.91 9.10
C TRP A 65 4.41 1.46 10.41
N LYS A 66 4.29 0.17 10.75
CA LYS A 66 4.93 -0.40 11.95
C LYS A 66 6.46 -0.32 11.88
N LEU A 67 7.06 -0.56 10.71
CA LEU A 67 8.50 -0.45 10.51
C LEU A 67 8.97 1.00 10.68
N GLN A 68 8.27 1.95 10.05
CA GLN A 68 8.64 3.38 10.07
C GLN A 68 8.44 4.01 11.45
N THR A 69 7.38 3.63 12.17
CA THR A 69 7.07 4.25 13.49
C THR A 69 7.81 3.63 14.66
N ASP A 70 8.58 2.55 14.45
CA ASP A 70 9.41 1.93 15.48
C ASP A 70 10.83 2.51 15.48
N VAL A 71 10.94 3.75 15.98
CA VAL A 71 12.15 4.57 15.94
C VAL A 71 13.35 3.89 16.61
N VAL A 72 13.13 3.18 17.73
CA VAL A 72 14.22 2.49 18.47
C VAL A 72 14.86 1.39 17.63
N ARG A 73 14.11 0.80 16.69
CA ARG A 73 14.63 -0.24 15.79
C ARG A 73 15.19 0.28 14.47
N TRP A 74 15.19 1.60 14.22
CA TRP A 74 15.78 2.16 12.99
C TRP A 74 17.23 1.73 12.74
N PRO A 75 18.14 1.64 13.74
CA PRO A 75 19.51 1.21 13.49
C PRO A 75 19.66 -0.17 12.85
N SER A 76 18.64 -1.04 12.94
CA SER A 76 18.71 -2.37 12.34
C SER A 76 18.49 -2.39 10.83
N TRP A 77 17.97 -1.31 10.24
CA TRP A 77 17.55 -1.30 8.83
C TRP A 77 17.76 0.03 8.10
N GLN A 78 17.98 1.15 8.82
CA GLN A 78 18.37 2.44 8.24
C GLN A 78 19.85 2.70 8.50
N PRO A 79 20.74 2.43 7.53
CA PRO A 79 22.19 2.53 7.73
C PRO A 79 22.69 3.87 8.29
N PRO A 80 22.10 5.05 7.97
CA PRO A 80 22.54 6.32 8.53
C PRO A 80 22.21 6.53 10.02
N VAL A 81 21.30 5.73 10.60
CA VAL A 81 20.87 5.88 11.99
C VAL A 81 21.72 4.95 12.86
N LEU A 82 22.68 5.51 13.60
CA LEU A 82 23.64 4.70 14.37
C LEU A 82 23.06 4.19 15.70
N THR A 83 22.27 5.02 16.38
CA THR A 83 21.63 4.71 17.66
C THR A 83 20.24 5.35 17.70
N ALA A 84 19.34 4.78 18.51
CA ALA A 84 18.05 5.38 18.80
C ALA A 84 17.57 4.94 20.19
N GLU A 85 17.63 5.85 21.16
CA GLU A 85 17.13 5.64 22.52
C GLU A 85 15.84 6.43 22.72
N ARG A 86 14.83 5.80 23.32
CA ARG A 86 13.59 6.49 23.68
C ARG A 86 13.70 7.07 25.08
N LEU A 87 13.41 8.36 25.22
CA LEU A 87 13.59 9.10 26.48
C LEU A 87 12.33 9.19 27.35
N ASP A 88 11.17 8.78 26.82
CA ASP A 88 9.87 8.84 27.50
C ASP A 88 9.17 7.46 27.49
N PRO A 89 8.28 7.14 28.46
CA PRO A 89 7.54 5.88 28.47
C PRO A 89 6.38 5.82 27.46
N GLY A 90 5.85 4.63 27.16
CA GLY A 90 4.61 4.43 26.37
C GLY A 90 4.80 4.11 24.88
N PRO A 91 3.80 4.34 24.00
CA PRO A 91 3.97 4.21 22.54
C PRO A 91 4.43 5.52 21.86
N LEU A 92 4.73 5.49 20.56
CA LEU A 92 4.94 6.72 19.78
C LEU A 92 3.68 7.58 19.80
N ARG A 93 3.82 8.85 20.17
CA ARG A 93 2.75 9.85 20.24
C ARG A 93 3.33 11.25 20.07
N LYS A 94 2.47 12.24 19.88
CA LYS A 94 2.88 13.65 19.88
C LYS A 94 3.67 13.96 21.16
N GLY A 95 4.86 14.55 21.00
CA GLY A 95 5.74 14.90 22.11
C GLY A 95 6.67 13.78 22.60
N SER A 96 6.69 12.59 21.99
CA SER A 96 7.73 11.60 22.25
C SER A 96 9.14 12.15 21.97
N ARG A 97 10.10 11.87 22.84
CA ARG A 97 11.51 12.26 22.68
C ARG A 97 12.42 11.06 22.48
N PHE A 98 13.45 11.25 21.65
CA PHE A 98 14.48 10.25 21.33
C PHE A 98 15.86 10.89 21.33
N ARG A 99 16.90 10.09 21.50
CA ARG A 99 18.32 10.47 21.41
C ARG A 99 19.07 9.51 20.49
#